data_AF-A0A7X0AJV0-F1
#
_entry.id   AF-A0A7X0AJV0-F1
#
_cell.length_a   1.000
_cell.length_b   1.000
_cell.length_c   1.000
_cell.angle_alpha   90.00
_cell.angle_beta   90.00
_cell.angle_gamma   90.00
#
_symmetry.space_group_name_H-M   'P 1'
#
loop_
_entity.id
_entity.type
_entity.pdbx_description
1 polymer ?
#
loop_
_entity_poly.entity_id
_entity_poly.type
_entity_poly.pdbx_seq_one_letter_code
_entity_poly.pdbx_strand_id
1 'polypeptide(L)'
;MSSQSDLSALHTRLHSEGFAFLGAETMDGLLDDPQSLDDWDAFTESWNDLAPDAYLAAKGRKRRRRHATFEITADGAITRNPQQPHVQTLQNNKLQGGIERWFVPIRPKIADGASFRRILQFSHTLFGSLAPRIPQWHVEAHQFRIEASIGEAGEPTPEGVHRDGVDYVLVLLIDRTNIESGVTTIHACNGELLGSFTLTHPLDAALVDDAKVSHGVTAVTPFDPEKSAHRDVLVVTFKAAA
;
A
#
# COMPACT_ATOMS: atom_id res chain seq x y z
N MET A 1 -26.51 3.06 -6.82
CA MET A 1 -26.40 2.29 -8.08
C MET A 1 -25.05 2.46 -8.77
N SER A 2 -24.30 3.57 -8.56
CA SER A 2 -22.95 3.77 -9.16
C SER A 2 -21.86 2.88 -8.54
N SER A 3 -21.76 2.80 -7.22
CA SER A 3 -20.64 2.11 -6.54
C SER A 3 -20.54 0.61 -6.85
N GLN A 4 -21.68 -0.09 -7.01
CA GLN A 4 -21.69 -1.51 -7.34
C GLN A 4 -21.27 -1.80 -8.78
N SER A 5 -21.62 -0.93 -9.75
CA SER A 5 -21.12 -1.04 -11.12
C SER A 5 -19.63 -0.73 -11.20
N ASP A 6 -19.16 0.25 -10.41
CA ASP A 6 -17.75 0.65 -10.37
C ASP A 6 -16.87 -0.48 -9.79
N LEU A 7 -17.33 -1.16 -8.74
CA LEU A 7 -16.64 -2.32 -8.18
C LEU A 7 -16.60 -3.51 -9.15
N SER A 8 -17.67 -3.77 -9.91
CA SER A 8 -17.70 -4.84 -10.91
C SER A 8 -16.75 -4.56 -12.09
N ALA A 9 -16.66 -3.31 -12.53
CA ALA A 9 -15.71 -2.91 -13.58
C ALA A 9 -14.27 -3.05 -13.10
N LEU A 10 -14.00 -2.64 -11.85
CA LEU A 10 -12.70 -2.78 -11.21
C LEU A 10 -12.29 -4.24 -11.03
N HIS A 11 -13.20 -5.11 -10.57
CA HIS A 11 -12.99 -6.55 -10.51
C HIS A 11 -12.59 -7.12 -11.87
N THR A 12 -13.34 -6.76 -12.92
CA THR A 12 -13.05 -7.23 -14.27
C THR A 12 -11.64 -6.82 -14.72
N ARG A 13 -11.27 -5.55 -14.51
CA ARG A 13 -9.94 -5.03 -14.87
C ARG A 13 -8.82 -5.74 -14.11
N LEU A 14 -8.94 -5.88 -12.79
CA LEU A 14 -7.93 -6.59 -11.99
C LEU A 14 -7.82 -8.05 -12.39
N HIS A 15 -8.96 -8.70 -12.67
CA HIS A 15 -8.96 -10.08 -13.12
C HIS A 15 -8.25 -10.23 -14.48
N SER A 16 -8.51 -9.35 -15.45
CA SER A 16 -7.95 -9.46 -16.80
C SER A 16 -6.51 -8.95 -16.93
N GLU A 17 -6.20 -7.79 -16.35
CA GLU A 17 -4.94 -7.06 -16.55
C GLU A 17 -3.96 -7.26 -15.40
N GLY A 18 -4.44 -7.67 -14.22
CA GLY A 18 -3.61 -7.87 -13.02
C GLY A 18 -3.26 -6.59 -12.27
N PHE A 19 -3.72 -5.43 -12.73
CA PHE A 19 -3.58 -4.18 -11.99
C PHE A 19 -4.70 -3.19 -12.32
N ALA A 20 -4.87 -2.18 -11.47
CA ALA A 20 -5.72 -1.03 -11.74
C ALA A 20 -5.19 0.22 -11.04
N PHE A 21 -5.28 1.36 -11.71
CA PHE A 21 -5.20 2.67 -11.10
C PHE A 21 -6.61 3.20 -10.86
N LEU A 22 -6.85 3.74 -9.66
CA LEU A 22 -8.05 4.47 -9.30
C LEU A 22 -7.67 5.89 -8.90
N GLY A 23 -8.30 6.88 -9.53
CA GLY A 23 -8.17 8.26 -9.11
C GLY A 23 -8.99 8.53 -7.84
N ALA A 24 -8.58 9.56 -7.10
CA ALA A 24 -9.17 9.97 -5.82
C ALA A 24 -10.71 10.01 -5.81
N GLU A 25 -11.35 10.62 -6.81
CA GLU A 25 -12.82 10.71 -6.87
C GLU A 25 -13.50 9.33 -6.96
N THR A 26 -12.91 8.40 -7.72
CA THR A 26 -13.43 7.03 -7.83
C THR A 26 -13.19 6.25 -6.54
N MET A 27 -12.00 6.40 -5.95
CA MET A 27 -11.68 5.74 -4.69
C MET A 27 -12.58 6.25 -3.55
N ASP A 28 -12.80 7.56 -3.47
CA ASP A 28 -13.70 8.20 -2.51
C ASP A 28 -15.13 7.67 -2.66
N GLY A 29 -15.67 7.63 -3.88
CA GLY A 29 -17.00 7.06 -4.14
C GLY A 29 -17.13 5.55 -3.86
N LEU A 30 -16.02 4.80 -3.88
CA LEU A 30 -15.97 3.38 -3.49
C LEU A 30 -15.85 3.20 -1.97
N LEU A 31 -15.26 4.17 -1.28
CA LEU A 31 -15.18 4.22 0.18
C LEU A 31 -16.44 4.84 0.79
N ASP A 32 -17.25 5.58 0.01
CA ASP A 32 -18.44 6.29 0.46
C ASP A 32 -19.41 5.36 1.22
N ASP A 33 -19.49 5.63 2.52
CA ASP A 33 -20.38 5.01 3.50
C ASP A 33 -20.45 6.00 4.67
N PRO A 34 -21.65 6.34 5.19
CA PRO A 34 -21.78 7.32 6.27
C PRO A 34 -20.86 6.98 7.45
N GLN A 35 -20.08 7.96 7.90
CA GLN A 35 -19.14 7.88 9.02
C GLN A 35 -17.85 7.08 8.76
N SER A 36 -17.67 6.52 7.56
CA SER A 36 -16.55 5.62 7.29
C SER A 36 -15.18 6.30 7.23
N LEU A 37 -15.15 7.63 6.99
CA LEU A 37 -13.94 8.45 6.95
C LEU A 37 -13.98 9.62 7.96
N ASP A 38 -14.81 9.56 9.00
CA ASP A 38 -14.99 10.66 9.97
C ASP A 38 -13.71 11.00 10.77
N ASP A 39 -12.74 10.08 10.80
CA ASP A 39 -11.43 10.25 11.43
C ASP A 39 -10.27 10.44 10.44
N TRP A 40 -10.57 10.77 9.18
CA TRP A 40 -9.57 10.89 8.10
C TRP A 40 -8.41 11.83 8.46
N ASP A 41 -8.69 12.98 9.06
CA ASP A 41 -7.64 13.93 9.49
C ASP A 41 -6.69 13.29 10.51
N ALA A 42 -7.23 12.62 11.54
CA ALA A 42 -6.41 11.94 12.54
C ALA A 42 -5.64 10.74 11.95
N PHE A 43 -6.24 10.05 10.97
CA PHE A 43 -5.62 8.95 10.24
C PHE A 43 -4.43 9.44 9.40
N THR A 44 -4.60 10.49 8.61
CA THR A 44 -3.53 11.08 7.78
C THR A 44 -2.43 11.71 8.63
N GLU A 45 -2.77 12.46 9.69
CA GLU A 45 -1.81 13.05 10.63
C GLU A 45 -0.88 12.01 11.28
N SER A 46 -1.31 10.75 11.38
CA SER A 46 -0.50 9.69 11.97
C SER A 46 0.82 9.41 11.22
N TRP A 47 0.94 9.81 9.96
CA TRP A 47 2.20 9.73 9.20
C TRP A 47 3.30 10.66 9.74
N ASN A 48 2.94 11.70 10.50
CA ASN A 48 3.91 12.59 11.14
C ASN A 48 4.61 11.95 12.35
N ASP A 49 4.14 10.78 12.82
CA ASP A 49 4.71 10.03 13.95
C ASP A 49 5.26 8.65 13.52
N LEU A 50 5.74 8.52 12.28
CA LEU A 50 6.39 7.28 11.85
C LEU A 50 7.82 7.16 12.39
N ALA A 51 8.22 5.93 12.71
CA ALA A 51 9.56 5.62 13.20
C ALA A 51 10.53 5.31 12.04
N PRO A 52 11.85 5.59 12.17
CA PRO A 52 12.83 5.20 11.17
C PRO A 52 12.87 3.68 10.91
N ASP A 53 12.97 3.27 9.65
CA ASP A 53 13.24 1.89 9.25
C ASP A 53 14.72 1.55 9.48
N ALA A 54 15.02 0.98 10.65
CA ALA A 54 16.40 0.64 11.05
C ALA A 54 17.09 -0.35 10.10
N TYR A 55 16.33 -1.25 9.47
CA TYR A 55 16.87 -2.21 8.52
C TYR A 55 17.31 -1.54 7.24
N LEU A 56 16.56 -0.54 6.77
CA LEU A 56 16.88 0.21 5.57
C LEU A 56 18.02 1.21 5.85
N ALA A 57 18.03 1.82 7.04
CA ALA A 57 19.11 2.67 7.51
C ALA A 57 20.47 1.94 7.53
N ALA A 58 20.48 0.66 7.92
CA ALA A 58 21.69 -0.18 7.87
C ALA A 58 22.24 -0.41 6.44
N LYS A 59 21.46 -0.08 5.40
CA LYS A 59 21.85 -0.10 3.99
C LYS A 59 22.13 1.30 3.42
N GLY A 60 22.21 2.32 4.28
CA GLY A 60 22.45 3.71 3.88
C GLY A 60 21.25 4.39 3.23
N ARG A 61 20.03 3.86 3.43
CA ARG A 61 18.79 4.36 2.83
C ARG A 61 17.80 4.75 3.94
N LYS A 62 16.90 5.69 3.65
CA LYS A 62 15.96 6.23 4.65
C LYS A 62 14.51 6.00 4.25
N ARG A 63 13.72 5.58 5.23
CA ARG A 63 12.26 5.49 5.16
C ARG A 63 11.73 5.51 6.58
N ARG A 64 10.58 6.15 6.80
CA ARG A 64 9.87 6.02 8.08
C ARG A 64 8.68 5.11 7.88
N ARG A 65 8.38 4.28 8.87
CA ARG A 65 7.28 3.32 8.79
C ARG A 65 6.70 2.91 10.12
N ARG A 66 5.49 2.36 10.03
CA ARG A 66 4.86 1.53 11.06
C ARG A 66 4.18 0.34 10.38
N HIS A 67 3.93 -0.72 11.15
CA HIS A 67 3.39 -1.99 10.65
C HIS A 67 2.28 -2.54 11.55
N ALA A 68 1.29 -3.19 10.97
CA ALA A 68 0.34 -4.01 11.70
C ALA A 68 -0.09 -5.19 10.84
N THR A 69 -0.53 -6.27 11.50
CA THR A 69 -1.10 -7.44 10.84
C THR A 69 -2.52 -7.69 11.33
N PHE A 70 -3.34 -8.24 10.45
CA PHE A 70 -4.75 -8.54 10.69
C PHE A 70 -5.09 -9.90 10.08
N GLU A 71 -6.14 -10.49 10.62
CA GLU A 71 -6.88 -11.58 10.00
C GLU A 71 -8.23 -11.04 9.55
N ILE A 72 -8.63 -11.37 8.31
CA ILE A 72 -9.95 -11.05 7.78
C ILE A 72 -10.60 -12.34 7.30
N THR A 73 -11.71 -12.73 7.93
CA THR A 73 -12.50 -13.92 7.55
C THR A 73 -13.44 -13.63 6.39
N ALA A 74 -13.92 -14.66 5.69
CA ALA A 74 -14.76 -14.53 4.51
C ALA A 74 -16.05 -13.72 4.70
N ASP A 75 -16.59 -13.67 5.92
CA ASP A 75 -17.74 -12.83 6.29
C ASP A 75 -17.37 -11.35 6.57
N GLY A 76 -16.09 -11.01 6.46
CA GLY A 76 -15.56 -9.65 6.61
C GLY A 76 -15.19 -9.27 8.04
N ALA A 77 -15.16 -10.22 9.00
CA ALA A 77 -14.73 -9.89 10.35
C ALA A 77 -13.22 -9.62 10.38
N ILE A 78 -12.84 -8.42 10.85
CA ILE A 78 -11.44 -7.96 10.92
C ILE A 78 -10.93 -8.05 12.36
N THR A 79 -9.92 -8.88 12.57
CA THR A 79 -9.23 -9.03 13.85
C THR A 79 -7.79 -8.58 13.72
N ARG A 80 -7.35 -7.68 14.58
CA ARG A 80 -5.94 -7.28 14.64
C ARG A 80 -5.13 -8.35 15.37
N ASN A 81 -4.01 -8.75 14.80
CA ASN A 81 -3.10 -9.72 15.40
C ASN A 81 -2.16 -9.05 16.43
N PRO A 82 -1.61 -9.84 17.37
CA PRO A 82 -0.41 -9.44 18.10
C PRO A 82 0.70 -9.01 17.12
N GLN A 83 1.64 -8.19 17.60
CA GLN A 83 2.77 -7.77 16.77
C GLN A 83 3.54 -8.99 16.27
N GLN A 84 3.81 -9.00 14.97
CA GLN A 84 4.51 -10.07 14.26
C GLN A 84 5.60 -9.43 13.38
N PRO A 85 6.69 -10.16 13.07
CA PRO A 85 7.69 -9.67 12.14
C PRO A 85 7.14 -9.67 10.72
N HIS A 86 7.62 -8.74 9.91
CA HIS A 86 7.43 -8.79 8.46
C HIS A 86 8.57 -9.60 7.83
N VAL A 87 8.21 -10.69 7.14
CA VAL A 87 9.15 -11.63 6.51
C VAL A 87 8.91 -11.66 5.02
N GLN A 88 9.97 -11.38 4.24
CA GLN A 88 9.96 -11.57 2.80
C GLN A 88 11.04 -12.59 2.41
N THR A 89 10.77 -13.38 1.38
CA THR A 89 11.80 -14.26 0.80
C THR A 89 12.89 -13.42 0.12
N LEU A 90 14.08 -13.99 -0.04
CA LEU A 90 15.15 -13.36 -0.84
C LEU A 90 14.75 -13.15 -2.31
N GLN A 91 13.85 -13.99 -2.83
CA GLN A 91 13.31 -13.86 -4.18
C GLN A 91 12.49 -12.58 -4.34
N ASN A 92 11.67 -12.24 -3.34
CA ASN A 92 10.77 -11.10 -3.38
C ASN A 92 11.46 -9.81 -2.91
N ASN A 93 12.36 -9.91 -1.94
CA ASN A 93 13.14 -8.77 -1.45
C ASN A 93 14.64 -9.09 -1.51
N LYS A 94 15.30 -8.65 -2.59
CA LYS A 94 16.75 -8.85 -2.77
C LYS A 94 17.60 -8.06 -1.78
N LEU A 95 17.06 -6.99 -1.19
CA LEU A 95 17.79 -6.12 -0.26
C LEU A 95 17.79 -6.65 1.18
N GLN A 96 16.67 -7.23 1.60
CA GLN A 96 16.35 -7.53 3.01
C GLN A 96 15.55 -8.83 3.20
N GLY A 97 15.52 -9.72 2.21
CA GLY A 97 14.83 -11.00 2.31
C GLY A 97 15.58 -12.00 3.20
N GLY A 98 14.84 -13.01 3.69
CA GLY A 98 15.39 -14.09 4.51
C GLY A 98 15.63 -13.74 5.99
N ILE A 99 15.17 -12.57 6.44
CA ILE A 99 15.24 -12.14 7.84
C ILE A 99 13.86 -11.72 8.36
N GLU A 100 13.67 -11.86 9.67
CA GLU A 100 12.52 -11.28 10.37
C GLU A 100 12.78 -9.80 10.65
N ARG A 101 11.86 -8.94 10.19
CA ARG A 101 11.93 -7.50 10.45
C ARG A 101 10.82 -7.05 11.38
N TRP A 102 11.20 -6.65 12.59
CA TRP A 102 10.29 -6.14 13.61
C TRP A 102 10.19 -4.62 13.49
N PHE A 103 9.03 -4.14 13.03
CA PHE A 103 8.77 -2.70 12.90
C PHE A 103 7.89 -2.19 14.03
N VAL A 104 7.99 -0.89 14.30
CA VAL A 104 7.15 -0.25 15.32
C VAL A 104 5.67 -0.38 14.91
N PRO A 105 4.78 -0.78 15.83
CA PRO A 105 3.39 -1.05 15.47
C PRO A 105 2.63 0.21 15.07
N ILE A 106 1.66 0.07 14.16
CA ILE A 106 0.64 1.10 13.94
C ILE A 106 -0.13 1.30 15.25
N ARG A 107 -0.35 2.56 15.64
CA ARG A 107 -1.01 2.91 16.90
C ARG A 107 -2.43 2.32 16.93
N PRO A 108 -2.88 1.71 18.04
CA PRO A 108 -4.24 1.13 18.14
C PRO A 108 -5.36 2.06 17.71
N LYS A 109 -5.36 3.32 18.19
CA LYS A 109 -6.36 4.33 17.78
C LYS A 109 -6.46 4.52 16.26
N ILE A 110 -5.37 4.33 15.52
CA ILE A 110 -5.33 4.47 14.06
C ILE A 110 -5.76 3.16 13.38
N ALA A 111 -5.22 2.02 13.83
CA ALA A 111 -5.56 0.71 13.28
C ALA A 111 -7.03 0.32 13.51
N ASP A 112 -7.63 0.80 14.60
CA ASP A 112 -9.03 0.58 14.96
C ASP A 112 -9.95 1.73 14.52
N GLY A 113 -9.38 2.76 13.88
CA GLY A 113 -10.11 3.92 13.37
C GLY A 113 -11.01 3.59 12.18
N ALA A 114 -12.02 4.44 11.95
CA ALA A 114 -13.04 4.25 10.92
C ALA A 114 -12.42 4.18 9.53
N SER A 115 -11.53 5.13 9.20
CA SER A 115 -10.87 5.22 7.89
C SER A 115 -10.04 3.98 7.58
N PHE A 116 -9.24 3.53 8.55
CA PHE A 116 -8.41 2.34 8.38
C PHE A 116 -9.27 1.09 8.16
N ARG A 117 -10.29 0.90 9.02
CA ARG A 117 -11.21 -0.24 8.95
C ARG A 117 -11.96 -0.24 7.62
N ARG A 118 -12.40 0.93 7.13
CA ARG A 118 -13.09 1.06 5.85
C ARG A 118 -12.22 0.66 4.67
N ILE A 119 -10.95 1.10 4.65
CA ILE A 119 -9.98 0.71 3.60
C ILE A 119 -9.79 -0.81 3.60
N LEU A 120 -9.62 -1.44 4.77
CA LEU A 120 -9.49 -2.89 4.87
C LEU A 120 -10.74 -3.63 4.39
N GLN A 121 -11.93 -3.13 4.74
CA GLN A 121 -13.20 -3.70 4.29
C GLN A 121 -13.35 -3.60 2.78
N PHE A 122 -13.07 -2.44 2.19
CA PHE A 122 -13.07 -2.25 0.74
C PHE A 122 -12.13 -3.24 0.04
N SER A 123 -10.88 -3.34 0.52
CA SER A 123 -9.90 -4.28 -0.02
C SER A 123 -10.38 -5.73 0.11
N HIS A 124 -10.94 -6.10 1.26
CA HIS A 124 -11.49 -7.44 1.49
C HIS A 124 -12.64 -7.75 0.52
N THR A 125 -13.60 -6.85 0.35
CA THR A 125 -14.72 -7.05 -0.59
C THR A 125 -14.22 -7.24 -2.02
N LEU A 126 -13.29 -6.40 -2.47
CA LEU A 126 -12.73 -6.48 -3.81
C LEU A 126 -11.92 -7.77 -4.02
N PHE A 127 -10.91 -8.02 -3.20
CA PHE A 127 -10.01 -9.17 -3.34
C PHE A 127 -10.72 -10.50 -3.03
N GLY A 128 -11.64 -10.52 -2.06
CA GLY A 128 -12.49 -11.67 -1.79
C GLY A 128 -13.37 -12.05 -2.97
N SER A 129 -13.88 -11.08 -3.74
CA SER A 129 -14.63 -11.35 -4.96
C SER A 129 -13.78 -11.88 -6.12
N LEU A 130 -12.46 -11.59 -6.12
CA LEU A 130 -11.50 -12.16 -7.07
C LEU A 130 -11.08 -13.60 -6.69
N ALA A 131 -11.09 -13.92 -5.38
CA ALA A 131 -10.67 -15.21 -4.85
C ALA A 131 -11.68 -15.78 -3.84
N PRO A 132 -12.93 -16.12 -4.27
CA PRO A 132 -14.04 -16.48 -3.38
C PRO A 132 -13.87 -17.80 -2.62
N ARG A 133 -12.82 -18.58 -2.94
CA ARG A 133 -12.50 -19.84 -2.26
C ARG A 133 -11.60 -19.65 -1.04
N ILE A 134 -11.08 -18.46 -0.80
CA ILE A 134 -10.19 -18.18 0.32
C ILE A 134 -11.04 -17.89 1.56
N PRO A 135 -10.97 -18.74 2.61
CA PRO A 135 -11.83 -18.58 3.78
C PRO A 135 -11.32 -17.50 4.75
N GLN A 136 -10.02 -17.19 4.68
CA GLN A 136 -9.36 -16.25 5.56
C GLN A 136 -8.14 -15.64 4.89
N TRP A 137 -7.94 -14.35 5.14
CA TRP A 137 -6.79 -13.58 4.68
C TRP A 137 -5.89 -13.23 5.86
N HIS A 138 -4.60 -13.46 5.70
CA HIS A 138 -3.57 -12.77 6.45
C HIS A 138 -3.28 -11.44 5.76
N VAL A 139 -3.47 -10.35 6.48
CA VAL A 139 -3.33 -8.99 5.95
C VAL A 139 -2.19 -8.29 6.67
N GLU A 140 -1.25 -7.72 5.93
CA GLU A 140 -0.28 -6.80 6.48
C GLU A 140 -0.57 -5.38 6.01
N ALA A 141 -0.43 -4.41 6.91
CA ALA A 141 -0.55 -3.01 6.58
C ALA A 141 0.72 -2.25 6.98
N HIS A 142 1.24 -1.46 6.05
CA HIS A 142 2.46 -0.69 6.19
C HIS A 142 2.16 0.78 5.95
N GLN A 143 2.37 1.61 6.96
CA GLN A 143 2.45 3.06 6.78
C GLN A 143 3.88 3.37 6.34
N PHE A 144 4.04 4.06 5.22
CA PHE A 144 5.35 4.51 4.74
C PHE A 144 5.36 6.01 4.50
N ARG A 145 6.43 6.66 4.97
CA ARG A 145 6.86 7.99 4.52
C ARG A 145 8.23 7.89 3.87
N ILE A 146 8.29 8.29 2.61
CA ILE A 146 9.51 8.42 1.82
C ILE A 146 9.85 9.91 1.82
N GLU A 147 11.01 10.26 2.37
CA GLU A 147 11.50 11.64 2.43
C GLU A 147 12.54 11.84 1.33
N ALA A 148 12.55 13.03 0.72
CA ALA A 148 13.56 13.43 -0.26
C ALA A 148 14.18 14.76 0.17
N SER A 149 15.46 14.96 -0.14
CA SER A 149 16.17 16.21 0.10
C SER A 149 17.22 16.46 -0.98
N ILE A 150 17.87 17.62 -0.95
CA ILE A 150 18.92 17.96 -1.93
C ILE A 150 20.04 16.92 -1.87
N GLY A 151 20.33 16.30 -3.01
CA GLY A 151 21.38 15.28 -3.12
C GLY A 151 21.00 13.90 -2.57
N GLU A 152 19.80 13.74 -2.01
CA GLU A 152 19.28 12.46 -1.49
C GLU A 152 17.85 12.25 -1.99
N ALA A 153 17.72 11.56 -3.14
CA ALA A 153 16.42 11.19 -3.69
C ALA A 153 15.72 10.20 -2.75
N GLY A 154 14.40 10.37 -2.59
CA GLY A 154 13.58 9.42 -1.87
C GLY A 154 13.27 8.20 -2.75
N GLU A 155 13.48 6.99 -2.26
CA GLU A 155 13.33 5.77 -3.05
C GLU A 155 12.21 4.89 -2.46
N PRO A 156 10.99 4.90 -3.05
CA PRO A 156 9.90 4.09 -2.52
C PRO A 156 10.14 2.59 -2.64
N THR A 157 10.69 2.15 -3.78
CA THR A 157 11.05 0.75 -4.07
C THR A 157 12.55 0.64 -4.36
N PRO A 158 13.42 0.68 -3.31
CA PRO A 158 14.87 0.71 -3.50
C PRO A 158 15.43 -0.55 -4.16
N GLU A 159 14.68 -1.66 -4.13
CA GLU A 159 14.95 -2.92 -4.83
C GLU A 159 14.63 -2.89 -6.34
N GLY A 160 13.92 -1.85 -6.81
CA GLY A 160 13.41 -1.75 -8.18
C GLY A 160 12.07 -2.47 -8.38
N VAL A 161 11.80 -2.88 -9.62
CA VAL A 161 10.59 -3.63 -9.97
C VAL A 161 10.58 -4.99 -9.28
N HIS A 162 9.54 -5.28 -8.52
CA HIS A 162 9.43 -6.47 -7.68
C HIS A 162 8.00 -6.99 -7.57
N ARG A 163 7.87 -8.09 -6.82
CA ARG A 163 6.61 -8.65 -6.31
C ARG A 163 6.71 -8.74 -4.80
N ASP A 164 5.60 -8.60 -4.12
CA ASP A 164 5.56 -8.62 -2.66
C ASP A 164 5.60 -10.04 -2.08
N GLY A 165 5.15 -11.05 -2.83
CA GLY A 165 5.03 -12.43 -2.37
C GLY A 165 3.71 -12.75 -1.69
N VAL A 166 2.66 -12.07 -2.14
CA VAL A 166 1.29 -12.13 -1.61
C VAL A 166 0.32 -12.39 -2.75
N ASP A 167 -0.98 -12.38 -2.49
CA ASP A 167 -1.99 -12.55 -3.54
C ASP A 167 -2.39 -11.20 -4.15
N TYR A 168 -2.69 -10.22 -3.28
CA TYR A 168 -3.14 -8.89 -3.71
C TYR A 168 -2.50 -7.76 -2.91
N VAL A 169 -2.37 -6.60 -3.54
CA VAL A 169 -1.79 -5.39 -2.94
C VAL A 169 -2.67 -4.19 -3.26
N LEU A 170 -2.93 -3.37 -2.24
CA LEU A 170 -3.40 -1.99 -2.36
C LEU A 170 -2.24 -1.05 -1.96
N VAL A 171 -1.96 -0.06 -2.79
CA VAL A 171 -1.12 1.09 -2.44
C VAL A 171 -1.98 2.34 -2.53
N LEU A 172 -2.29 2.96 -1.40
CA LEU A 172 -3.12 4.16 -1.30
C LEU A 172 -2.24 5.37 -0.98
N LEU A 173 -2.35 6.45 -1.77
CA LEU A 173 -1.69 7.71 -1.46
C LEU A 173 -2.42 8.43 -0.32
N ILE A 174 -1.66 8.78 0.71
CA ILE A 174 -2.16 9.50 1.89
C ILE A 174 -1.87 10.98 1.74
N ASP A 175 -0.61 11.30 1.46
CA ASP A 175 -0.16 12.66 1.24
C ASP A 175 1.07 12.68 0.33
N ARG A 176 1.26 13.79 -0.35
CA ARG A 176 2.42 14.04 -1.21
C ARG A 176 2.70 15.53 -1.20
N THR A 177 3.88 15.89 -0.73
CA THR A 177 4.28 17.30 -0.60
C THR A 177 5.63 17.53 -1.25
N ASN A 178 5.72 18.59 -2.06
CA ASN A 178 6.97 19.14 -2.60
C ASN A 178 7.88 18.12 -3.33
N ILE A 179 7.31 17.10 -3.98
CA ILE A 179 8.10 16.11 -4.72
C ILE A 179 7.66 15.96 -6.18
N GLU A 180 8.63 15.82 -7.08
CA GLU A 180 8.43 15.40 -8.46
C GLU A 180 8.55 13.87 -8.62
N SER A 181 8.19 13.33 -9.78
CA SER A 181 8.34 11.89 -10.12
C SER A 181 7.46 10.96 -9.24
N GLY A 182 7.96 9.83 -8.75
CA GLY A 182 7.16 8.83 -8.04
C GLY A 182 6.18 8.07 -8.94
N VAL A 183 6.60 7.84 -10.19
CA VAL A 183 5.84 7.14 -11.22
C VAL A 183 5.82 5.66 -10.86
N THR A 184 4.63 5.11 -10.69
CA THR A 184 4.42 3.67 -10.58
C THR A 184 4.51 3.05 -11.97
N THR A 185 5.27 1.97 -12.11
CA THR A 185 5.35 1.17 -13.34
C THR A 185 4.88 -0.24 -13.06
N ILE A 186 4.14 -0.82 -13.99
CA ILE A 186 3.62 -2.19 -13.92
C ILE A 186 4.22 -2.99 -15.06
N HIS A 187 4.73 -4.18 -14.74
CA HIS A 187 5.44 -5.04 -15.68
C HIS A 187 4.85 -6.46 -15.71
N ALA A 188 4.85 -7.07 -16.88
CA ALA A 188 4.54 -8.49 -17.04
C ALA A 188 5.65 -9.38 -16.48
N CYS A 189 5.39 -10.68 -16.32
CA CYS A 189 6.37 -11.67 -15.85
C CYS A 189 7.67 -11.70 -16.68
N ASN A 190 7.60 -11.34 -17.97
CA ASN A 190 8.74 -11.27 -18.89
C ASN A 190 9.51 -9.94 -18.80
N GLY A 191 9.09 -9.01 -17.95
CA GLY A 191 9.69 -7.68 -17.76
C GLY A 191 9.12 -6.56 -18.65
N GLU A 192 8.22 -6.87 -19.59
CA GLU A 192 7.58 -5.88 -20.46
C GLU A 192 6.77 -4.86 -19.65
N LEU A 193 6.92 -3.57 -19.97
CA LEU A 193 6.13 -2.50 -19.34
C LEU A 193 4.69 -2.56 -19.86
N LEU A 194 3.74 -2.85 -18.97
CA LEU A 194 2.31 -2.89 -19.27
C LEU A 194 1.62 -1.54 -19.08
N GLY A 195 2.11 -0.73 -18.14
CA GLY A 195 1.52 0.57 -17.84
C GLY A 195 2.32 1.37 -16.84
N SER A 196 2.06 2.68 -16.81
CA SER A 196 2.65 3.60 -15.85
C SER A 196 1.71 4.73 -15.49
N PHE A 197 1.67 5.10 -14.21
CA PHE A 197 0.86 6.20 -13.71
C PHE A 197 1.49 6.79 -12.45
N THR A 198 1.05 7.98 -12.05
CA THR A 198 1.56 8.64 -10.83
C THR A 198 0.39 8.86 -9.89
N LEU A 199 0.52 8.47 -8.62
CA LEU A 199 -0.43 8.86 -7.59
C LEU A 199 -0.13 10.32 -7.22
N THR A 200 -1.07 11.23 -7.48
CA THR A 200 -0.88 12.68 -7.30
C THR A 200 -1.82 13.30 -6.28
N HIS A 201 -2.99 12.70 -6.02
CA HIS A 201 -3.97 13.21 -5.06
C HIS A 201 -4.20 12.20 -3.92
N PRO A 202 -4.40 12.67 -2.67
CA PRO A 202 -4.85 11.79 -1.59
C PRO A 202 -6.03 10.93 -2.05
N LEU A 203 -6.04 9.65 -1.66
CA LEU A 203 -6.95 8.59 -2.13
C LEU A 203 -6.69 8.04 -3.54
N ASP A 204 -5.74 8.56 -4.31
CA ASP A 204 -5.26 7.84 -5.50
C ASP A 204 -4.73 6.45 -5.07
N ALA A 205 -5.13 5.39 -5.79
CA ALA A 205 -4.80 4.02 -5.43
C ALA A 205 -4.24 3.22 -6.61
N ALA A 206 -3.25 2.39 -6.32
CA ALA A 206 -2.82 1.28 -7.16
C ALA A 206 -3.31 -0.04 -6.54
N LEU A 207 -3.95 -0.88 -7.34
CA LEU A 207 -4.39 -2.22 -6.97
C LEU A 207 -3.65 -3.23 -7.84
N VAL A 208 -3.15 -4.31 -7.25
CA VAL A 208 -2.27 -5.27 -7.93
C VAL A 208 -2.66 -6.71 -7.56
N ASP A 209 -2.76 -7.57 -8.58
CA ASP A 209 -2.72 -9.03 -8.48
C ASP A 209 -1.23 -9.45 -8.59
N ASP A 210 -0.62 -9.70 -7.44
CA ASP A 210 0.84 -9.87 -7.30
C ASP A 210 1.35 -11.16 -7.98
N ALA A 211 0.46 -12.11 -8.26
CA ALA A 211 0.78 -13.30 -9.03
C ALA A 211 0.95 -13.01 -10.53
N LYS A 212 0.25 -11.98 -11.06
CA LYS A 212 0.20 -11.68 -12.50
C LYS A 212 1.25 -10.68 -12.95
N VAL A 213 1.50 -9.64 -12.16
CA VAL A 213 2.37 -8.54 -12.56
C VAL A 213 3.45 -8.28 -11.51
N SER A 214 4.43 -7.47 -11.86
CA SER A 214 5.37 -6.86 -10.92
C SER A 214 5.25 -5.35 -11.00
N HIS A 215 5.67 -4.65 -9.96
CA HIS A 215 5.56 -3.20 -9.91
C HIS A 215 6.80 -2.55 -9.32
N GLY A 216 7.01 -1.28 -9.65
CA GLY A 216 8.07 -0.45 -9.09
C GLY A 216 7.62 1.01 -9.05
N VAL A 217 8.34 1.83 -8.29
CA VAL A 217 8.09 3.27 -8.23
C VAL A 217 9.41 4.01 -8.41
N THR A 218 9.43 4.96 -9.33
CA THR A 218 10.63 5.79 -9.56
C THR A 218 10.97 6.61 -8.32
N ALA A 219 12.25 6.93 -8.17
CA ALA A 219 12.70 7.83 -7.10
C ALA A 219 12.01 9.20 -7.21
N VAL A 220 11.83 9.85 -6.06
CA VAL A 220 11.24 11.18 -5.89
C VAL A 220 12.32 12.18 -5.49
N THR A 221 12.21 13.40 -6.00
CA THR A 221 13.13 14.50 -5.73
C THR A 221 12.35 15.75 -5.34
N PRO A 222 12.91 16.64 -4.51
CA PRO A 222 12.19 17.85 -4.10
C PRO A 222 12.02 18.83 -5.27
N PHE A 223 10.85 19.46 -5.39
CA PHE A 223 10.66 20.59 -6.31
C PHE A 223 11.37 21.85 -5.81
N ASP A 224 11.09 22.22 -4.57
CA ASP A 224 11.72 23.32 -3.85
C ASP A 224 12.77 22.74 -2.88
N PRO A 225 14.06 22.98 -3.11
CA PRO A 225 15.14 22.40 -2.31
C PRO A 225 15.12 22.85 -0.83
N GLU A 226 14.47 23.99 -0.54
CA GLU A 226 14.46 24.59 0.81
C GLU A 226 13.28 24.12 1.66
N LYS A 227 12.38 23.30 1.11
CA LYS A 227 11.18 22.80 1.80
C LYS A 227 11.25 21.30 2.01
N SER A 228 10.61 20.83 3.09
CA SER A 228 10.41 19.39 3.31
C SER A 228 9.67 18.75 2.14
N ALA A 229 10.11 17.57 1.73
CA ALA A 229 9.56 16.86 0.58
C ALA A 229 9.33 15.39 0.92
N HIS A 230 8.10 14.91 0.74
CA HIS A 230 7.74 13.55 1.11
C HIS A 230 6.61 12.94 0.27
N ARG A 231 6.56 11.61 0.28
CA ARG A 231 5.48 10.77 -0.24
C ARG A 231 5.01 9.82 0.86
N ASP A 232 3.73 9.91 1.20
CA ASP A 232 3.09 9.08 2.20
C ASP A 232 2.13 8.09 1.54
N VAL A 233 2.32 6.81 1.84
CA VAL A 233 1.41 5.75 1.37
C VAL A 233 1.04 4.80 2.49
N LEU A 234 -0.18 4.27 2.39
CA LEU A 234 -0.58 3.04 3.04
C LEU A 234 -0.46 1.90 2.02
N VAL A 235 0.33 0.88 2.35
CA VAL A 235 0.37 -0.37 1.60
C VAL A 235 -0.35 -1.44 2.39
N VAL A 236 -1.36 -2.08 1.79
CA VAL A 236 -2.09 -3.20 2.39
C VAL A 236 -1.93 -4.42 1.50
N THR A 237 -1.39 -5.51 2.06
CA THR A 237 -1.18 -6.76 1.33
C THR A 237 -2.11 -7.84 1.86
N PHE A 238 -2.69 -8.62 0.96
CA PHE A 238 -3.56 -9.74 1.27
C PHE A 238 -2.89 -11.03 0.83
N LYS A 239 -2.75 -11.97 1.76
CA LYS A 239 -2.24 -13.30 1.51
C LYS A 239 -3.22 -14.35 2.04
N ALA A 240 -3.55 -15.35 1.23
CA ALA A 240 -4.38 -16.45 1.69
C ALA A 240 -3.74 -17.10 2.93
N ALA A 241 -4.50 -17.19 4.02
CA ALA A 241 -4.06 -17.96 5.18
C ALA A 241 -4.09 -19.46 4.82
N ALA A 242 -3.07 -20.19 5.25
CA ALA A 242 -2.95 -21.63 5.01
C ALA A 242 -3.92 -22.44 5.86
#